data_AF-A0A6I8M4D0-F1
#
_entry.id   AF-A0A6I8M4D0-F1
#
_cell.length_a   1.000
_cell.length_b   1.000
_cell.length_c   1.000
_cell.angle_alpha   90.00
_cell.angle_beta   90.00
_cell.angle_gamma   90.00
#
_symmetry.space_group_name_H-M   'P 1'
#
loop_
_entity.id
_entity.type
_entity.pdbx_description
1 polymer ?
#
loop_
_entity_poly.entity_id
_entity_poly.type
_entity_poly.pdbx_seq_one_letter_code
_entity_poly.pdbx_strand_id
1 'polypeptide(L)'
;MPNAELLTPIEVDFLWESAGLGELPYPLRIRSHGETVDERSLLRRRTLEGLTARGLADGRGRPEPHVEDYFGVLAQSELSLDAVQLIAPDAEPLLAIAGVLGGQGLLAVQDTRGLHLQPCPVDGLASAIVSLLPGAPRGSEKSVTVPLEQLVGAHGVDFLSRRGNGDERSSADEDRKALAKLHAQPRLRGGQIAANARSRMGGRTRTPVLSWFDTETGRYFTQASRGRDGRDWITIAPADAATLRHRLGEMLAGATTTSSV
;
A
#
# COMPACT_ATOMS: atom_id res chain seq x y z
N MET A 1 -7.15 25.28 -6.91
CA MET A 1 -7.10 24.00 -6.18
C MET A 1 -6.70 22.95 -7.20
N PRO A 2 -5.68 22.12 -6.97
CA PRO A 2 -5.38 21.04 -7.90
C PRO A 2 -6.59 20.09 -7.97
N ASN A 3 -6.99 19.71 -9.19
CA ASN A 3 -8.23 18.98 -9.45
C ASN A 3 -8.03 17.48 -9.28
N ALA A 4 -9.02 16.78 -8.72
CA ALA A 4 -9.02 15.32 -8.74
C ALA A 4 -9.33 14.83 -10.17
N GLU A 5 -8.56 13.86 -10.64
CA GLU A 5 -8.66 13.33 -12.00
C GLU A 5 -8.94 11.83 -12.02
N LEU A 6 -9.67 11.38 -13.04
CA LEU A 6 -9.85 9.97 -13.35
C LEU A 6 -9.38 9.70 -14.78
N LEU A 7 -8.39 8.83 -14.90
CA LEU A 7 -7.91 8.30 -16.17
C LEU A 7 -8.36 6.85 -16.31
N THR A 8 -9.09 6.54 -17.37
CA THR A 8 -9.45 5.15 -17.73
C THR A 8 -8.20 4.32 -18.06
N PRO A 9 -8.23 2.98 -18.03
CA PRO A 9 -7.04 2.15 -18.27
C PRO A 9 -6.29 2.47 -19.56
N ILE A 10 -7.02 2.75 -20.65
CA ILE A 10 -6.44 3.12 -21.95
C ILE A 10 -5.85 4.53 -21.95
N GLU A 11 -6.44 5.46 -21.19
CA GLU A 11 -5.90 6.81 -21.01
C GLU A 11 -4.60 6.78 -20.20
N VAL A 12 -4.54 5.97 -19.13
CA VAL A 12 -3.29 5.81 -18.36
C VAL A 12 -2.19 5.22 -19.25
N ASP A 13 -2.49 4.18 -20.04
CA ASP A 13 -1.52 3.55 -20.95
C ASP A 13 -0.86 4.58 -21.87
N PHE A 14 -1.65 5.32 -22.65
CA PHE A 14 -1.10 6.25 -23.62
C PHE A 14 -0.55 7.54 -23.01
N LEU A 15 -1.17 8.09 -21.97
CA LEU A 15 -0.73 9.34 -21.36
C LEU A 15 0.53 9.15 -20.52
N TRP A 16 0.66 8.03 -19.81
CA TRP A 16 1.89 7.69 -19.09
C TRP A 16 3.05 7.42 -20.06
N GLU A 17 2.81 6.69 -21.15
CA GLU A 17 3.83 6.46 -22.17
C GLU A 17 4.26 7.78 -22.82
N SER A 18 3.32 8.68 -23.14
CA SER A 18 3.65 9.97 -23.73
C SER A 18 4.44 10.88 -22.79
N ALA A 19 4.28 10.74 -21.47
CA ALA A 19 5.08 11.42 -20.46
C ALA A 19 6.56 10.99 -20.49
N GLY A 20 6.84 9.73 -20.86
CA GLY A 20 8.20 9.20 -20.97
C GLY A 20 8.85 8.88 -19.61
N LEU A 21 8.06 8.52 -18.61
CA LEU A 21 8.51 8.32 -17.22
C LEU A 21 8.97 6.89 -16.91
N GLY A 22 9.00 6.01 -17.91
CA GLY A 22 9.37 4.60 -17.76
C GLY A 22 8.21 3.75 -17.23
N GLU A 23 8.53 2.75 -16.41
CA GLU A 23 7.55 1.84 -15.83
C GLU A 23 6.72 2.50 -14.72
N LEU A 24 5.49 2.03 -14.53
CA LEU A 24 4.70 2.48 -13.39
C LEU A 24 5.29 1.96 -12.08
N PRO A 25 5.25 2.79 -11.02
CA PRO A 25 5.67 2.34 -9.70
C PRO A 25 4.75 1.22 -9.18
N TYR A 26 5.34 0.21 -8.56
CA TYR A 26 4.60 -0.78 -7.78
C TYR A 26 3.72 -0.08 -6.72
N PRO A 27 2.46 -0.52 -6.50
CA PRO A 27 1.81 -1.70 -7.08
C PRO A 27 1.00 -1.44 -8.35
N LEU A 28 0.97 -0.21 -8.87
CA LEU A 28 0.13 0.16 -10.01
C LEU A 28 0.50 -0.67 -11.25
N ARG A 29 -0.52 -0.99 -12.06
CA ARG A 29 -0.39 -1.84 -13.25
C ARG A 29 -1.00 -1.16 -14.45
N ILE A 30 -0.35 -1.27 -15.60
CA ILE A 30 -0.95 -0.88 -16.88
C ILE A 30 -0.94 -2.09 -17.79
N ARG A 31 -2.07 -2.32 -18.46
CA ARG A 31 -2.14 -3.22 -19.59
C ARG A 31 -1.92 -2.40 -20.86
N SER A 32 -1.07 -2.89 -21.75
CA SER A 32 -0.94 -2.32 -23.10
C SER A 32 -2.22 -2.57 -23.89
N HIS A 33 -2.71 -1.55 -24.60
CA HIS A 33 -3.87 -1.62 -25.48
C HIS A 33 -3.46 -1.66 -26.96
N GLY A 34 -4.19 -2.46 -27.74
CA GLY A 34 -3.93 -2.73 -29.15
C GLY A 34 -3.13 -4.02 -29.36
N GLU A 35 -3.62 -4.89 -30.23
CA GLU A 35 -2.97 -6.16 -30.57
C GLU A 35 -1.91 -5.97 -31.67
N THR A 36 -2.07 -4.93 -32.48
CA THR A 36 -1.15 -4.58 -33.58
C THR A 36 -0.63 -3.15 -33.46
N VAL A 37 0.47 -2.85 -34.17
CA VAL A 37 1.08 -1.50 -34.21
C VAL A 37 0.10 -0.47 -34.78
N ASP A 38 -0.63 -0.81 -35.85
CA ASP A 38 -1.58 0.08 -36.51
C ASP A 38 -2.79 0.36 -35.62
N GLU A 39 -3.32 -0.69 -34.97
CA GLU A 39 -4.42 -0.56 -34.00
C GLU A 39 -4.00 0.30 -32.82
N ARG A 40 -2.82 0.03 -32.21
CA ARG A 40 -2.30 0.83 -31.10
C ARG A 40 -2.11 2.29 -31.50
N SER A 41 -1.66 2.55 -32.73
CA SER A 41 -1.50 3.91 -33.26
C SER A 41 -2.85 4.63 -33.41
N LEU A 42 -3.89 3.92 -33.85
CA LEU A 42 -5.25 4.47 -33.95
C LEU A 42 -5.84 4.76 -32.57
N LEU A 43 -5.72 3.80 -31.64
CA LEU A 43 -6.17 3.94 -30.26
C LEU A 43 -5.48 5.13 -29.58
N ARG A 44 -4.15 5.23 -29.70
CA ARG A 44 -3.38 6.36 -29.15
C ARG A 44 -3.91 7.70 -29.61
N ARG A 45 -4.07 7.89 -30.93
CA ARG A 45 -4.54 9.17 -31.48
C ARG A 45 -5.91 9.54 -30.91
N ARG A 46 -6.88 8.63 -30.96
CA ARG A 46 -8.24 8.85 -30.45
C ARG A 46 -8.24 9.16 -28.95
N THR A 47 -7.46 8.42 -28.17
CA THR A 47 -7.39 8.62 -26.72
C THR A 47 -6.76 9.97 -26.38
N LEU A 48 -5.65 10.34 -27.01
CA LEU A 48 -5.00 11.62 -26.78
C LEU A 48 -5.86 12.81 -27.24
N GLU A 49 -6.56 12.70 -28.37
CA GLU A 49 -7.56 13.70 -28.79
C GLU A 49 -8.66 13.91 -27.73
N GLY A 50 -9.18 12.82 -27.15
CA GLY A 50 -10.15 12.88 -26.06
C GLY A 50 -9.59 13.50 -24.77
N LEU A 51 -8.34 13.18 -24.42
CA LEU A 51 -7.65 13.79 -23.27
C LEU A 51 -7.36 15.28 -23.48
N THR A 52 -7.01 15.70 -24.70
CA THR A 52 -6.86 17.12 -25.04
C THR A 52 -8.18 17.87 -24.93
N ALA A 53 -9.29 17.30 -25.40
CA ALA A 53 -10.62 17.89 -25.23
C ALA A 53 -11.02 18.03 -23.75
N ARG A 54 -10.51 17.17 -22.88
CA ARG A 54 -10.69 17.23 -21.42
C ARG A 54 -9.68 18.15 -20.70
N GLY A 55 -8.71 18.72 -21.42
CA GLY A 55 -7.65 19.53 -20.81
C GLY A 55 -6.69 18.72 -19.94
N LEU A 56 -6.46 17.44 -20.26
CA LEU A 56 -5.52 16.56 -19.55
C LEU A 56 -4.25 16.27 -20.36
N ALA A 57 -4.29 16.56 -21.67
CA ALA A 57 -3.14 16.49 -22.55
C ALA A 57 -3.06 17.75 -23.44
N ASP A 58 -1.86 18.21 -23.75
CA ASP A 58 -1.64 19.33 -24.65
C ASP A 58 -1.86 18.92 -26.13
N GLY A 59 -1.75 19.89 -27.05
CA GLY A 59 -1.90 19.63 -28.49
C GLY A 59 -0.80 18.75 -29.10
N ARG A 60 0.24 18.38 -28.34
CA ARG A 60 1.29 17.44 -28.73
C ARG A 60 1.09 16.05 -28.11
N GLY A 61 0.00 15.85 -27.35
CA GLY A 61 -0.31 14.60 -26.66
C GLY A 61 0.53 14.36 -25.40
N ARG A 62 1.18 15.40 -24.85
CA ARG A 62 1.88 15.36 -23.57
C ARG A 62 0.89 15.66 -22.44
N PRO A 63 1.08 15.15 -21.21
CA PRO A 63 0.24 15.54 -20.09
C PRO A 63 0.25 17.06 -19.86
N GLU A 64 -0.90 17.62 -19.52
CA GLU A 64 -0.99 19.01 -19.05
C GLU A 64 -0.24 19.18 -17.71
N PRO A 65 0.25 20.38 -17.35
CA PRO A 65 1.17 20.57 -16.22
C PRO A 65 0.71 19.95 -14.90
N HIS A 66 -0.59 20.05 -14.58
CA HIS A 66 -1.13 19.46 -13.35
C HIS A 66 -1.14 17.92 -13.35
N VAL A 67 -1.30 17.29 -14.52
CA VAL A 67 -1.17 15.83 -14.67
C VAL A 67 0.29 15.42 -14.67
N GLU A 68 1.16 16.23 -15.28
CA GLU A 68 2.62 16.03 -15.23
C GLU A 68 3.14 16.08 -13.79
N ASP A 69 2.64 17.00 -12.96
CA ASP A 69 2.93 17.05 -11.52
C ASP A 69 2.53 15.75 -10.81
N TYR A 70 1.32 15.23 -11.07
CA TYR A 70 0.85 13.97 -10.49
C TYR A 70 1.72 12.78 -10.91
N PHE A 71 2.03 12.68 -12.20
CA PHE A 71 2.89 11.61 -12.71
C PHE A 71 4.32 11.72 -12.19
N GLY A 72 4.83 12.95 -12.02
CA GLY A 72 6.10 13.24 -11.36
C GLY A 72 6.13 12.69 -9.94
N VAL A 73 5.11 12.95 -9.12
CA VAL A 73 4.99 12.38 -7.78
C VAL A 73 5.03 10.85 -7.84
N LEU A 74 4.27 10.20 -8.73
CA LEU A 74 4.27 8.74 -8.85
C LEU A 74 5.63 8.16 -9.25
N ALA A 75 6.28 8.74 -10.26
CA ALA A 75 7.55 8.23 -10.77
C ALA A 75 8.72 8.48 -9.80
N GLN A 76 8.70 9.60 -9.08
CA GLN A 76 9.88 10.12 -8.40
C GLN A 76 9.69 10.49 -6.93
N SER A 77 8.58 10.10 -6.28
CA SER A 77 8.33 10.33 -4.86
C SER A 77 9.58 10.23 -3.99
N GLU A 78 9.83 11.28 -3.21
CA GLU A 78 10.88 11.32 -2.18
C GLU A 78 10.49 10.47 -0.97
N LEU A 79 9.19 10.43 -0.69
CA LEU A 79 8.58 9.65 0.38
C LEU A 79 7.23 9.16 -0.10
N SER A 80 6.92 7.87 0.10
CA SER A 80 5.61 7.33 -0.27
C SER A 80 5.16 6.17 0.61
N LEU A 81 3.86 5.91 0.58
CA LEU A 81 3.24 4.67 1.00
C LEU A 81 2.71 3.94 -0.23
N ASP A 82 3.07 2.67 -0.37
CA ASP A 82 2.49 1.74 -1.34
C ASP A 82 1.52 0.79 -0.64
N ALA A 83 0.36 0.52 -1.24
CA ALA A 83 -0.66 -0.32 -0.63
C ALA A 83 -1.39 -1.23 -1.63
N VAL A 84 -1.61 -2.48 -1.24
CA VAL A 84 -2.48 -3.45 -1.93
C VAL A 84 -3.58 -3.86 -0.96
N GLN A 85 -4.84 -3.62 -1.31
CA GLN A 85 -5.97 -3.80 -0.40
C GLN A 85 -7.06 -4.67 -1.03
N LEU A 86 -7.34 -5.80 -0.41
CA LEU A 86 -8.47 -6.67 -0.75
C LEU A 86 -9.62 -6.33 0.20
N ILE A 87 -10.56 -5.50 -0.25
CA ILE A 87 -11.64 -4.95 0.59
C ILE A 87 -12.80 -5.92 0.84
N ALA A 88 -12.88 -7.00 0.05
CA ALA A 88 -13.77 -8.14 0.21
C ALA A 88 -13.12 -9.39 -0.42
N PRO A 89 -13.48 -10.63 -0.01
CA PRO A 89 -12.78 -11.85 -0.43
C PRO A 89 -12.70 -12.06 -1.95
N ASP A 90 -13.74 -11.66 -2.67
CA ASP A 90 -13.88 -11.85 -4.13
C ASP A 90 -13.73 -10.54 -4.92
N ALA A 91 -13.26 -9.45 -4.27
CA ALA A 91 -13.04 -8.18 -4.94
C ALA A 91 -11.68 -8.13 -5.65
N GLU A 92 -11.60 -7.39 -6.74
CA GLU A 92 -10.31 -6.98 -7.29
C GLU A 92 -9.56 -6.11 -6.25
N PRO A 93 -8.23 -6.28 -6.11
CA PRO A 93 -7.47 -5.50 -5.15
C PRO A 93 -7.45 -4.02 -5.56
N LEU A 94 -7.68 -3.14 -4.60
CA LEU A 94 -7.38 -1.71 -4.73
C LEU A 94 -5.87 -1.53 -4.57
N LEU A 95 -5.25 -0.91 -5.56
CA LEU A 95 -3.82 -0.63 -5.60
C LEU A 95 -3.65 0.87 -5.37
N ALA A 96 -2.83 1.27 -4.39
CA ALA A 96 -2.71 2.68 -4.05
C ALA A 96 -1.26 3.10 -3.79
N ILE A 97 -0.97 4.36 -4.12
CA ILE A 97 0.26 5.04 -3.76
C ILE A 97 -0.12 6.41 -3.19
N ALA A 98 0.34 6.71 -1.99
CA ALA A 98 0.33 8.07 -1.46
C ALA A 98 1.78 8.58 -1.44
N GLY A 99 2.11 9.63 -2.19
CA GLY A 99 3.47 10.08 -2.39
C GLY A 99 3.65 11.58 -2.23
N VAL A 100 4.90 12.00 -2.00
CA VAL A 100 5.29 13.40 -1.96
C VAL A 100 6.53 13.65 -2.84
N LEU A 101 6.54 14.78 -3.55
CA LEU A 101 7.68 15.25 -4.33
C LEU A 101 7.68 16.78 -4.34
N GLY A 102 8.79 17.44 -3.99
CA GLY A 102 8.90 18.90 -4.14
C GLY A 102 7.81 19.73 -3.46
N GLY A 103 7.24 19.23 -2.35
CA GLY A 103 6.13 19.89 -1.63
C GLY A 103 4.72 19.62 -2.20
N GLN A 104 4.59 18.78 -3.22
CA GLN A 104 3.33 18.29 -3.77
C GLN A 104 3.00 16.92 -3.17
N GLY A 105 1.77 16.72 -2.69
CA GLY A 105 1.27 15.44 -2.19
C GLY A 105 0.17 14.88 -3.10
N LEU A 106 0.22 13.58 -3.36
CA LEU A 106 -0.73 12.87 -4.22
C LEU A 106 -1.16 11.54 -3.59
N LEU A 107 -2.45 11.24 -3.64
CA LEU A 107 -3.01 9.92 -3.52
C LEU A 107 -3.44 9.43 -4.90
N ALA A 108 -2.82 8.35 -5.38
CA ALA A 108 -3.26 7.62 -6.55
C ALA A 108 -3.89 6.29 -6.13
N VAL A 109 -5.06 5.98 -6.70
CA VAL A 109 -5.79 4.73 -6.46
C VAL A 109 -6.17 4.11 -7.79
N GLN A 110 -5.80 2.86 -8.00
CA GLN A 110 -6.21 2.09 -9.16
C GLN A 110 -7.30 1.09 -8.76
N ASP A 111 -8.45 1.22 -9.42
CA ASP A 111 -9.59 0.32 -9.35
C ASP A 111 -9.97 -0.18 -10.76
N THR A 112 -11.11 -0.85 -10.90
CA THR A 112 -11.59 -1.37 -12.18
C THR A 112 -11.95 -0.28 -13.20
N ARG A 113 -12.16 0.97 -12.77
CA ARG A 113 -12.48 2.11 -13.65
C ARG A 113 -11.24 2.79 -14.20
N GLY A 114 -10.07 2.60 -13.56
CA GLY A 114 -8.81 3.20 -13.98
C GLY A 114 -8.00 3.75 -12.81
N LEU A 115 -7.25 4.82 -13.06
CA LEU A 115 -6.40 5.49 -12.08
C LEU A 115 -7.06 6.81 -11.62
N HIS A 116 -7.40 6.87 -10.34
CA HIS A 116 -7.87 8.06 -9.65
C HIS A 116 -6.66 8.80 -9.08
N LEU A 117 -6.54 10.09 -9.36
CA LEU A 117 -5.46 10.96 -8.93
C LEU A 117 -6.04 12.08 -8.09
N GLN A 118 -5.68 12.13 -6.81
CA GLN A 118 -6.22 13.12 -5.89
C GLN A 118 -5.09 13.79 -5.10
N PRO A 119 -4.97 15.12 -5.14
CA PRO A 119 -4.06 15.84 -4.26
C PRO A 119 -4.33 15.52 -2.79
N CYS A 120 -3.27 15.40 -2.01
CA CYS A 120 -3.38 15.25 -0.56
C CYS A 120 -2.36 16.14 0.16
N PRO A 121 -2.58 16.47 1.45
CA PRO A 121 -1.58 17.15 2.25
C PRO A 121 -0.26 16.35 2.29
N VAL A 122 0.87 17.05 2.29
CA VAL A 122 2.21 16.46 2.29
C VAL A 122 2.48 15.61 3.55
N ASP A 123 1.90 16.00 4.68
CA ASP A 123 1.89 15.29 5.96
C ASP A 123 0.70 14.33 6.09
N GLY A 124 -0.15 14.25 5.07
CA GLY A 124 -1.40 13.52 5.05
C GLY A 124 -1.33 12.10 4.47
N LEU A 125 -0.14 11.60 4.06
CA LEU A 125 -0.02 10.31 3.34
C LEU A 125 -0.64 9.13 4.10
N ALA A 126 -0.36 9.01 5.41
CA ALA A 126 -0.90 7.96 6.26
C ALA A 126 -2.43 8.04 6.35
N SER A 127 -2.99 9.25 6.49
CA SER A 127 -4.43 9.47 6.52
C SER A 127 -5.08 9.16 5.18
N ALA A 128 -4.43 9.49 4.06
CA ALA A 128 -4.89 9.21 2.72
C ALA A 128 -5.03 7.69 2.50
N ILE A 129 -4.00 6.89 2.82
CA ILE A 129 -4.09 5.42 2.71
C ILE A 129 -5.15 4.83 3.64
N VAL A 130 -5.22 5.28 4.90
CA VAL A 130 -6.20 4.76 5.87
C VAL A 130 -7.64 5.10 5.49
N SER A 131 -7.88 6.21 4.78
CA SER A 131 -9.22 6.58 4.30
C SER A 131 -9.79 5.62 3.24
N LEU A 132 -8.94 4.82 2.58
CA LEU A 132 -9.38 3.79 1.65
C LEU A 132 -9.92 2.54 2.36
N LEU A 133 -9.58 2.37 3.64
CA LEU A 133 -9.98 1.21 4.40
C LEU A 133 -11.44 1.34 4.82
N PRO A 134 -12.27 0.29 4.66
CA PRO A 134 -13.61 0.31 5.20
C PRO A 134 -13.59 0.48 6.74
N GLY A 135 -14.65 1.05 7.30
CA GLY A 135 -14.83 1.15 8.74
C GLY A 135 -14.78 -0.23 9.41
N ALA A 136 -14.03 -0.33 10.52
CA ALA A 136 -13.94 -1.53 11.35
C ALA A 136 -13.61 -1.13 12.81
N PRO A 137 -14.16 -1.83 13.81
CA PRO A 137 -13.74 -1.66 15.19
C PRO A 137 -12.32 -2.21 15.38
N ARG A 138 -11.66 -1.75 16.44
CA ARG A 138 -10.43 -2.35 16.95
C ARG A 138 -10.67 -3.81 17.32
N GLY A 139 -9.74 -4.69 16.95
CA GLY A 139 -9.77 -6.10 17.36
C GLY A 139 -9.87 -6.32 18.87
N SER A 140 -10.56 -7.37 19.29
CA SER A 140 -10.75 -7.71 20.71
C SER A 140 -9.62 -8.54 21.35
N GLU A 141 -8.84 -9.27 20.54
CA GLU A 141 -7.73 -10.09 21.07
C GLU A 141 -6.51 -9.23 21.41
N LYS A 142 -5.75 -9.67 22.42
CA LYS A 142 -4.56 -8.96 22.88
C LYS A 142 -3.44 -8.95 21.83
N SER A 143 -2.51 -7.99 21.97
CA SER A 143 -1.29 -7.97 21.17
C SER A 143 -0.41 -9.16 21.52
N VAL A 144 0.09 -9.86 20.51
CA VAL A 144 0.98 -11.02 20.64
C VAL A 144 2.23 -10.78 19.81
N THR A 145 3.41 -11.05 20.37
CA THR A 145 4.68 -10.98 19.64
C THR A 145 5.41 -12.31 19.76
N VAL A 146 5.68 -12.95 18.63
CA VAL A 146 6.29 -14.28 18.58
C VAL A 146 7.44 -14.32 17.56
N PRO A 147 8.44 -15.18 17.76
CA PRO A 147 9.48 -15.42 16.76
C PRO A 147 8.87 -15.89 15.44
N LEU A 148 9.35 -15.35 14.31
CA LEU A 148 8.84 -15.68 12.97
C LEU A 148 8.88 -17.19 12.71
N GLU A 149 9.96 -17.86 13.12
CA GLU A 149 10.15 -19.31 12.99
C GLU A 149 9.05 -20.15 13.66
N GLN A 150 8.34 -19.61 14.64
CA GLN A 150 7.21 -20.29 15.31
C GLN A 150 5.89 -20.14 14.56
N LEU A 151 5.82 -19.30 13.53
CA LEU A 151 4.61 -19.07 12.72
C LEU A 151 4.67 -19.72 11.33
N VAL A 152 5.83 -20.24 10.91
CA VAL A 152 6.04 -20.73 9.54
C VAL A 152 5.99 -22.26 9.48
N GLY A 153 5.32 -22.78 8.45
CA GLY A 153 5.31 -24.22 8.13
C GLY A 153 4.67 -25.10 9.22
N ALA A 154 5.22 -26.32 9.39
CA ALA A 154 4.75 -27.27 10.40
C ALA A 154 4.89 -26.74 11.84
N HIS A 155 5.89 -25.90 12.09
CA HIS A 155 6.11 -25.28 13.40
C HIS A 155 4.98 -24.34 13.81
N GLY A 156 4.30 -23.69 12.86
CA GLY A 156 3.10 -22.90 13.13
C GLY A 156 1.95 -23.74 13.66
N VAL A 157 1.65 -24.87 13.01
CA VAL A 157 0.56 -25.76 13.41
C VAL A 157 0.84 -26.41 14.78
N ASP A 158 2.08 -26.83 15.00
CA ASP A 158 2.53 -27.37 16.29
C ASP A 158 2.52 -26.30 17.39
N PHE A 159 2.96 -25.07 17.08
CA PHE A 159 2.90 -23.95 18.02
C PHE A 159 1.46 -23.68 18.42
N LEU A 160 0.50 -23.66 17.51
CA LEU A 160 -0.92 -23.44 17.86
C LEU A 160 -1.51 -24.56 18.73
N SER A 161 -0.97 -25.78 18.65
CA SER A 161 -1.54 -26.99 19.27
C SER A 161 -0.89 -27.41 20.59
N ARG A 162 0.24 -26.80 20.98
CA ARG A 162 1.04 -27.22 22.14
C ARG A 162 0.43 -26.77 23.48
N ARG A 163 0.32 -27.68 24.46
CA ARG A 163 0.07 -27.35 25.89
C ARG A 163 1.40 -27.23 26.64
N GLY A 164 1.66 -26.08 27.28
CA GLY A 164 2.77 -25.90 28.23
C GLY A 164 2.49 -26.52 29.61
N ASN A 165 3.52 -26.72 30.44
CA ASN A 165 3.42 -27.46 31.72
C ASN A 165 4.06 -26.78 32.96
N GLY A 166 3.62 -25.58 33.43
CA GLY A 166 4.15 -24.79 34.58
C GLY A 166 4.05 -23.23 34.47
N ASP A 167 4.72 -22.43 35.32
CA ASP A 167 4.35 -21.01 35.61
C ASP A 167 4.86 -19.86 34.71
N GLU A 168 6.06 -19.91 34.09
CA GLU A 168 6.44 -18.94 33.02
C GLU A 168 5.56 -19.10 31.75
N ARG A 169 4.63 -20.06 31.76
CA ARG A 169 3.72 -20.37 30.64
C ARG A 169 2.42 -19.60 30.64
N SER A 170 2.03 -18.85 31.67
CA SER A 170 0.72 -18.16 31.63
C SER A 170 0.62 -17.19 30.45
N SER A 171 1.60 -16.28 30.32
CA SER A 171 1.65 -15.33 29.21
C SER A 171 1.84 -16.00 27.85
N ALA A 172 2.74 -16.99 27.75
CA ALA A 172 3.01 -17.70 26.49
C ALA A 172 1.85 -18.60 26.04
N ASP A 173 1.12 -19.23 26.97
CA ASP A 173 -0.08 -20.01 26.66
C ASP A 173 -1.27 -19.10 26.34
N GLU A 174 -1.39 -17.93 26.97
CA GLU A 174 -2.37 -16.93 26.57
C GLU A 174 -2.08 -16.35 25.18
N ASP A 175 -0.81 -16.08 24.85
CA ASP A 175 -0.38 -15.61 23.53
C ASP A 175 -0.69 -16.66 22.46
N ARG A 176 -0.40 -17.93 22.75
CA ARG A 176 -0.76 -19.07 21.90
C ARG A 176 -2.26 -19.21 21.73
N LYS A 177 -3.05 -19.08 22.79
CA LYS A 177 -4.52 -19.11 22.74
C LYS A 177 -5.08 -17.95 21.89
N ALA A 178 -4.59 -16.73 22.09
CA ALA A 178 -5.00 -15.57 21.31
C ALA A 178 -4.67 -15.75 19.82
N LEU A 179 -3.47 -16.24 19.51
CA LEU A 179 -3.06 -16.55 18.15
C LEU A 179 -3.92 -17.66 17.52
N ALA A 180 -4.22 -18.74 18.26
CA ALA A 180 -5.08 -19.82 17.78
C ALA A 180 -6.50 -19.34 17.50
N LYS A 181 -7.07 -18.47 18.35
CA LYS A 181 -8.36 -17.83 18.10
C LYS A 181 -8.35 -16.95 16.85
N LEU A 182 -7.29 -16.16 16.65
CA LEU A 182 -7.14 -15.33 15.45
C LEU A 182 -7.01 -16.17 14.19
N HIS A 183 -6.25 -17.26 14.25
CA HIS A 183 -6.06 -18.18 13.12
C HIS A 183 -7.34 -18.95 12.78
N ALA A 184 -8.17 -19.27 13.76
CA ALA A 184 -9.45 -19.95 13.55
C ALA A 184 -10.54 -19.05 12.93
N GLN A 185 -10.35 -17.73 12.96
CA GLN A 185 -11.32 -16.78 12.41
C GLN A 185 -11.15 -16.59 10.90
N PRO A 186 -12.25 -16.51 10.12
CA PRO A 186 -12.17 -16.16 8.72
C PRO A 186 -11.62 -14.74 8.55
N ARG A 187 -10.74 -14.56 7.57
CA ARG A 187 -10.28 -13.23 7.16
C ARG A 187 -11.30 -12.64 6.19
N LEU A 188 -11.97 -11.57 6.62
CA LEU A 188 -13.02 -10.92 5.84
C LEU A 188 -12.46 -10.04 4.73
N ARG A 189 -11.28 -9.46 4.98
CA ARG A 189 -10.55 -8.55 4.11
C ARG A 189 -9.17 -8.30 4.69
N GLY A 190 -8.29 -7.69 3.91
CA GLY A 190 -6.97 -7.34 4.38
C GLY A 190 -6.13 -6.69 3.31
N GLY A 191 -4.88 -6.41 3.64
CA GLY A 191 -3.97 -5.78 2.71
C GLY A 191 -2.58 -5.60 3.28
N GLN A 192 -1.73 -5.02 2.46
CA GLN A 192 -0.33 -4.77 2.75
C GLN A 192 -0.02 -3.31 2.47
N ILE A 193 0.79 -2.72 3.34
CA ILE A 193 1.24 -1.33 3.22
C ILE A 193 2.74 -1.30 3.52
N ALA A 194 3.52 -0.57 2.73
CA ALA A 194 4.92 -0.29 3.01
C ALA A 194 5.24 1.18 2.79
N ALA A 195 6.27 1.66 3.48
CA ALA A 195 6.80 3.00 3.28
C ALA A 195 8.08 2.93 2.44
N ASN A 196 8.26 3.91 1.56
CA ASN A 196 9.43 4.05 0.71
C ASN A 196 10.00 5.44 0.86
N ALA A 197 11.32 5.55 0.79
CA ALA A 197 12.02 6.83 0.73
C ALA A 197 13.08 6.79 -0.37
N ARG A 198 13.36 7.95 -0.95
CA ARG A 198 14.44 8.16 -1.91
C ARG A 198 15.41 9.21 -1.38
N SER A 199 16.68 8.86 -1.33
CA SER A 199 17.79 9.75 -1.00
C SER A 199 18.06 10.74 -2.12
N ARG A 200 18.61 11.92 -1.78
CA ARG A 200 19.15 12.87 -2.76
C ARG A 200 20.26 12.25 -3.63
N MET A 201 20.96 11.23 -3.14
CA MET A 201 21.98 10.50 -3.89
C MET A 201 21.41 9.33 -4.72
N GLY A 202 20.08 9.21 -4.83
CA GLY A 202 19.40 8.18 -5.62
C GLY A 202 19.18 6.83 -4.92
N GLY A 203 19.68 6.66 -3.69
CA GLY A 203 19.40 5.48 -2.86
C GLY A 203 17.91 5.33 -2.57
N ARG A 204 17.41 4.08 -2.55
CA ARG A 204 16.00 3.76 -2.28
C ARG A 204 15.92 2.89 -1.03
N THR A 205 15.06 3.28 -0.10
CA THR A 205 14.72 2.48 1.09
C THR A 205 13.27 2.05 0.99
N ARG A 206 12.98 0.80 1.38
CA ARG A 206 11.63 0.31 1.62
C ARG A 206 11.57 -0.35 2.99
N THR A 207 10.55 -0.01 3.79
CA THR A 207 10.36 -0.63 5.10
C THR A 207 9.77 -2.03 4.99
N PRO A 208 9.93 -2.87 6.05
CA PRO A 208 9.12 -4.07 6.18
C PRO A 208 7.63 -3.76 6.08
N VAL A 209 6.89 -4.64 5.40
CA VAL A 209 5.45 -4.48 5.16
C VAL A 209 4.67 -4.57 6.49
N LEU A 210 3.73 -3.66 6.68
CA LEU A 210 2.63 -3.80 7.62
C LEU A 210 1.47 -4.46 6.87
N SER A 211 1.08 -5.66 7.29
CA SER A 211 -0.16 -6.27 6.79
C SER A 211 -1.29 -5.97 7.75
N TRP A 212 -2.50 -5.79 7.26
CA TRP A 212 -3.70 -5.64 8.07
C TRP A 212 -4.76 -6.64 7.61
N PHE A 213 -5.65 -7.00 8.52
CA PHE A 213 -6.78 -7.88 8.20
C PHE A 213 -7.91 -7.63 9.17
N ASP A 214 -9.13 -7.86 8.69
CA ASP A 214 -10.33 -7.80 9.49
C ASP A 214 -10.87 -9.21 9.72
N THR A 215 -11.35 -9.44 10.93
CA THR A 215 -12.09 -10.61 11.35
C THR A 215 -13.45 -10.16 11.89
N GLU A 216 -14.31 -11.10 12.28
CA GLU A 216 -15.56 -10.79 12.99
C GLU A 216 -15.31 -10.03 14.30
N THR A 217 -14.16 -10.23 14.94
CA THR A 217 -13.80 -9.56 16.20
C THR A 217 -13.14 -8.19 16.02
N GLY A 218 -13.00 -7.72 14.78
CA GLY A 218 -12.43 -6.42 14.44
C GLY A 218 -11.13 -6.51 13.65
N ARG A 219 -10.46 -5.35 13.53
CA ARG A 219 -9.25 -5.17 12.73
C ARG A 219 -7.98 -5.42 13.53
N TYR A 220 -7.01 -6.04 12.87
CA TYR A 220 -5.67 -6.32 13.38
C TYR A 220 -4.62 -5.94 12.33
N PHE A 221 -3.38 -5.73 12.79
CA PHE A 221 -2.22 -5.65 11.90
C PHE A 221 -1.16 -6.67 12.31
N THR A 222 -0.32 -7.06 11.34
CA THR A 222 0.91 -7.81 11.56
C THR A 222 2.11 -7.00 11.09
N GLN A 223 3.15 -6.93 11.90
CA GLN A 223 4.38 -6.23 11.55
C GLN A 223 5.60 -7.07 11.95
N ALA A 224 6.55 -7.20 11.03
CA ALA A 224 7.83 -7.83 11.31
C ALA A 224 8.78 -6.80 11.95
N SER A 225 9.59 -7.26 12.90
CA SER A 225 10.66 -6.50 13.52
C SER A 225 11.88 -7.39 13.75
N ARG A 226 13.05 -6.78 13.87
CA ARG A 226 14.29 -7.49 14.16
C ARG A 226 14.71 -7.21 15.61
N GLY A 227 14.85 -8.26 16.39
CA GLY A 227 15.29 -8.20 17.78
C GLY A 227 16.77 -7.82 17.89
N ARG A 228 17.19 -7.40 19.09
CA ARG A 228 18.61 -7.09 19.39
C ARG A 228 19.54 -8.29 19.23
N ASP A 229 18.98 -9.48 19.37
CA ASP A 229 19.63 -10.77 19.17
C ASP A 229 19.71 -11.19 17.69
N GLY A 230 19.22 -10.36 16.76
CA GLY A 230 19.20 -10.68 15.34
C GLY A 230 18.14 -11.72 14.96
N ARG A 231 17.17 -12.03 15.83
CA ARG A 231 16.02 -12.86 15.46
C ARG A 231 14.89 -12.01 14.90
N ASP A 232 14.11 -12.57 13.98
CA ASP A 232 12.95 -11.90 13.42
C ASP A 232 11.69 -12.24 14.23
N TRP A 233 10.92 -11.21 14.56
CA TRP A 233 9.71 -11.29 15.37
C TRP A 233 8.53 -10.76 14.57
N ILE A 234 7.37 -11.40 14.70
CA ILE A 234 6.10 -10.87 14.21
C ILE A 234 5.27 -10.44 15.40
N THR A 235 4.81 -9.19 15.36
CA THR A 235 3.75 -8.68 16.24
C THR A 235 2.42 -8.74 15.50
N ILE A 236 1.41 -9.34 16.13
CA ILE A 236 0.01 -9.25 15.74
C ILE A 236 -0.71 -8.43 16.80
N ALA A 237 -1.34 -7.33 16.42
CA ALA A 237 -1.97 -6.44 17.37
C ALA A 237 -3.31 -5.89 16.84
N PRO A 238 -4.29 -5.64 17.73
CA PRO A 238 -5.54 -5.02 17.34
C PRO A 238 -5.30 -3.58 16.87
N ALA A 239 -6.04 -3.15 15.86
CA ALA A 239 -5.86 -1.85 15.21
C ALA A 239 -7.19 -1.18 14.93
N ASP A 240 -7.25 0.11 15.20
CA ASP A 240 -8.25 1.04 14.65
C ASP A 240 -7.57 1.97 13.64
N ALA A 241 -8.34 2.89 13.06
CA ALA A 241 -7.82 3.87 12.11
C ALA A 241 -6.70 4.75 12.71
N ALA A 242 -6.80 5.14 14.00
CA ALA A 242 -5.78 5.96 14.65
C ALA A 242 -4.46 5.17 14.83
N THR A 243 -4.56 3.91 15.24
CA THR A 243 -3.44 2.98 15.38
C THR A 243 -2.71 2.80 14.06
N LEU A 244 -3.45 2.57 12.96
CA LEU A 244 -2.84 2.43 11.65
C LEU A 244 -2.16 3.72 11.19
N ARG A 245 -2.80 4.89 11.33
CA ARG A 245 -2.17 6.17 10.98
C ARG A 245 -0.86 6.38 11.73
N HIS A 246 -0.84 6.09 13.03
CA HIS A 246 0.35 6.18 13.84
C HIS A 246 1.47 5.25 13.34
N ARG A 247 1.17 3.96 13.11
CA ARG A 247 2.15 2.99 12.60
C ARG A 247 2.68 3.36 11.22
N LEU A 248 1.84 3.84 10.32
CA LEU A 248 2.28 4.29 8.99
C LEU A 248 3.17 5.54 9.10
N GLY A 249 2.88 6.44 10.04
CA GLY A 249 3.76 7.58 10.36
C GLY A 249 5.14 7.14 10.84
N GLU A 250 5.21 6.15 11.74
CA GLU A 250 6.50 5.57 12.18
C GLU A 250 7.27 4.92 11.02
N MET A 251 6.58 4.21 10.12
CA MET A 251 7.20 3.62 8.94
C MET A 251 7.78 4.69 8.00
N LEU A 252 7.07 5.79 7.79
CA LEU A 252 7.55 6.92 7.00
C LEU A 252 8.80 7.57 7.62
N ALA A 253 8.80 7.80 8.93
CA ALA A 253 9.96 8.34 9.65
C ALA A 253 11.16 7.38 9.66
N GLY A 254 10.92 6.07 9.73
CA GLY A 254 11.96 5.05 9.64
C GLY A 254 12.60 4.97 8.25
N ALA A 255 11.80 5.13 7.19
CA ALA A 255 12.26 5.10 5.81
C ALA A 255 13.22 6.26 5.50
N THR A 256 12.91 7.48 5.98
CA THR A 256 13.76 8.67 5.77
C THR A 256 15.08 8.58 6.53
N THR A 257 15.07 8.06 7.75
CA THR A 257 16.27 7.88 8.59
C THR A 257 17.25 6.92 7.94
N THR A 258 16.77 5.79 7.42
CA THR A 258 17.61 4.78 6.75
C THR A 258 18.17 5.28 5.42
N SER A 259 17.39 6.09 4.70
CA SER A 259 17.79 6.64 3.40
C SER A 259 18.81 7.80 3.49
N SER A 260 19.07 8.31 4.69
CA SER A 260 20.03 9.40 4.94
C SER A 260 21.44 8.91 5.26
N VAL A 261 21.62 7.58 5.35
CA VAL A 261 22.90 6.88 5.54
C VAL A 261 23.38 6.36 4.19
#